data_AF-A0A831PH57-F1
#
_entry.id   AF-A0A831PH57-F1
#
_cell.length_a   1.000
_cell.length_b   1.000
_cell.length_c   1.000
_cell.angle_alpha   90.00
_cell.angle_beta   90.00
_cell.angle_gamma   90.00
#
_symmetry.space_group_name_H-M   'P 1'
#
loop_
_entity.id
_entity.type
_entity.pdbx_description
1 polymer ?
#
loop_
_entity_poly.entity_id
_entity_poly.type
_entity_poly.pdbx_seq_one_letter_code
_entity_poly.pdbx_strand_id
1 'polypeptide(L)'
;MLSDYIAYRIQELHERAYNRLVLVLASSSSVGVLLSGLALFVNPSLKHLAVAVFVFGIMLAERIHKKTLEKMRKLVKNPEAEMVARGYFAVLKDLYTKDHLIRRMLTEPQIEDPVIKREKKTVSAAARFFEARYAALKTRTRIVITATSISIMLPHLVVLRDVVAAVIMIGVLLIARKIL
;
A
#
# COMPACT_ATOMS: atom_id res chain seq x y z
N MET A 1 4.54 -20.01 15.17
CA MET A 1 5.62 -19.22 14.52
C MET A 1 5.14 -18.58 13.23
N LEU A 2 4.33 -19.27 12.42
CA LEU A 2 3.79 -18.73 11.17
C LEU A 2 2.90 -17.49 11.35
N SER A 3 2.04 -17.47 12.38
CA SER A 3 1.18 -16.31 12.70
C SER A 3 1.98 -15.03 12.92
N ASP A 4 3.06 -15.11 13.70
CA ASP A 4 3.89 -13.96 14.08
C ASP A 4 4.72 -13.48 12.90
N TYR A 5 5.19 -14.40 12.07
CA TYR A 5 5.87 -14.08 10.81
C TYR A 5 4.93 -13.36 9.81
N ILE A 6 3.70 -13.84 9.63
CA ILE A 6 2.70 -13.17 8.78
C ILE A 6 2.37 -11.79 9.35
N ALA A 7 2.18 -11.69 10.67
CA ALA A 7 1.93 -10.41 11.34
C ALA A 7 3.08 -9.42 11.10
N TYR A 8 4.33 -9.88 11.23
CA TYR A 8 5.53 -9.09 10.96
C TYR A 8 5.61 -8.66 9.49
N ARG A 9 5.38 -9.56 8.52
CA ARG A 9 5.44 -9.22 7.09
C ARG A 9 4.33 -8.27 6.66
N ILE A 10 3.13 -8.41 7.22
CA ILE A 10 2.05 -7.45 7.02
C ILE A 10 2.45 -6.09 7.58
N GLN A 11 3.09 -6.03 8.75
CA GLN A 11 3.56 -4.77 9.34
C GLN A 11 4.65 -4.11 8.50
N GLU A 12 5.64 -4.88 8.04
CA GLU A 12 6.73 -4.38 7.19
C GLU A 12 6.19 -3.82 5.86
N LEU A 13 5.22 -4.52 5.25
CA LEU A 13 4.53 -4.02 4.05
C LEU A 13 3.73 -2.75 4.34
N HIS A 14 3.08 -2.67 5.49
CA HIS A 14 2.31 -1.51 5.91
C HIS A 14 3.22 -0.28 6.07
N GLU A 15 4.33 -0.42 6.80
CA GLU A 15 5.29 0.67 7.03
C GLU A 15 5.94 1.14 5.73
N ARG A 16 6.36 0.21 4.86
CA ARG A 16 6.92 0.59 3.54
C ARG A 16 5.90 1.30 2.67
N ALA A 17 4.66 0.84 2.67
CA ALA A 17 3.59 1.50 1.91
C ALA A 17 3.29 2.89 2.46
N TYR A 18 3.20 3.02 3.78
CA TYR A 18 3.01 4.30 4.46
C TYR A 18 4.11 5.30 4.11
N ASN A 19 5.39 4.92 4.25
CA ASN A 19 6.52 5.81 3.93
C ASN A 19 6.50 6.25 2.47
N ARG A 20 6.19 5.35 1.54
CA ARG A 20 6.06 5.69 0.11
C ARG A 20 4.87 6.62 -0.15
N LEU A 21 3.73 6.37 0.47
CA LEU A 21 2.54 7.22 0.36
C LEU A 21 2.83 8.64 0.85
N VAL A 22 3.41 8.76 2.04
CA VAL A 22 3.79 10.05 2.63
C VAL A 22 4.77 10.78 1.73
N LEU A 23 5.79 10.09 1.21
CA LEU A 23 6.80 10.72 0.34
C LEU A 23 6.21 11.22 -0.98
N VAL A 24 5.33 10.45 -1.62
CA VAL A 24 4.65 10.87 -2.85
C VAL A 24 3.71 12.06 -2.59
N LEU A 25 2.92 11.99 -1.53
CA LEU A 25 1.96 13.04 -1.20
C LEU A 25 2.65 14.32 -0.72
N ALA A 26 3.72 14.21 0.07
CA ALA A 26 4.52 15.36 0.50
C ALA A 26 5.26 16.01 -0.67
N SER A 27 5.87 15.21 -1.57
CA SER A 27 6.56 15.77 -2.73
C SER A 27 5.59 16.45 -3.71
N SER A 28 4.47 15.82 -4.04
CA SER A 28 3.42 16.45 -4.85
C SER A 28 2.81 17.68 -4.17
N SER A 29 2.65 17.68 -2.84
CA SER A 29 2.21 18.84 -2.07
C SER A 29 3.15 20.02 -2.20
N SER A 30 4.44 19.79 -1.92
CA SER A 30 5.45 20.85 -1.98
C SER A 30 5.57 21.44 -3.38
N VAL A 31 5.59 20.59 -4.41
CA VAL A 31 5.62 21.04 -5.81
C VAL A 31 4.35 21.81 -6.16
N GLY A 32 3.18 21.32 -5.76
CA GLY A 32 1.89 22.00 -5.99
C GLY A 32 1.87 23.39 -5.36
N VAL A 33 2.24 23.52 -4.09
CA VAL A 33 2.29 24.82 -3.39
C VAL A 33 3.29 25.78 -4.04
N LEU A 34 4.48 25.30 -4.42
CA LEU A 34 5.48 26.12 -5.12
C LEU A 34 4.98 26.62 -6.48
N LEU A 35 4.37 25.75 -7.27
CA LEU A 35 3.77 26.12 -8.56
C LEU A 35 2.64 27.14 -8.38
N SER A 36 1.85 26.99 -7.31
CA SER A 36 0.79 27.94 -6.94
C SER A 36 1.35 29.32 -6.60
N GLY A 37 2.44 29.36 -5.82
CA GLY A 37 3.14 30.59 -5.46
C GLY A 37 3.74 31.27 -6.70
N LEU A 38 4.44 30.51 -7.55
CA LEU A 38 5.00 31.02 -8.80
C LEU A 38 3.91 31.54 -9.76
N ALA A 39 2.73 30.95 -9.75
CA ALA A 39 1.62 31.39 -10.60
C ALA A 39 1.14 32.81 -10.29
N LEU A 40 1.40 33.33 -9.09
CA LEU A 40 1.09 34.72 -8.73
C LEU A 40 2.04 35.72 -9.40
N PHE A 41 3.31 35.33 -9.57
CA PHE A 41 4.37 36.25 -9.99
C PHE A 41 4.75 36.10 -11.46
N VAL A 42 4.67 34.89 -12.01
CA VAL A 42 5.22 34.57 -13.33
C VAL A 42 4.12 34.40 -14.37
N ASN A 43 3.21 33.44 -14.17
CA ASN A 43 2.17 33.14 -15.15
C ASN A 43 0.95 32.43 -14.52
N PRO A 44 -0.28 32.96 -14.69
CA PRO A 44 -1.50 32.34 -14.21
C PRO A 44 -1.78 30.91 -14.70
N SER A 45 -1.21 30.49 -15.83
CA SER A 45 -1.38 29.12 -16.36
C SER A 45 -0.72 28.04 -15.49
N LEU A 46 0.29 28.41 -14.67
CA LEU A 46 0.95 27.48 -13.74
C LEU A 46 -0.01 26.90 -12.68
N LYS A 47 -1.15 27.56 -12.45
CA LYS A 47 -2.24 27.07 -11.59
C LYS A 47 -2.77 25.71 -12.05
N HIS A 48 -2.91 25.51 -13.36
CA HIS A 48 -3.37 24.25 -13.93
C HIS A 48 -2.34 23.13 -13.75
N LEU A 49 -1.05 23.48 -13.80
CA LEU A 49 0.04 22.54 -13.53
C LEU A 49 0.00 22.07 -12.08
N ALA A 50 -0.26 22.96 -11.13
CA ALA A 50 -0.39 22.62 -9.72
C ALA A 50 -1.59 21.68 -9.45
N VAL A 51 -2.73 21.92 -10.11
CA VAL A 51 -3.88 20.98 -10.08
C VAL A 51 -3.49 19.63 -10.68
N ALA A 52 -2.77 19.60 -11.81
CA ALA A 52 -2.32 18.35 -12.42
C ALA A 52 -1.39 17.55 -11.50
N VAL A 53 -0.47 18.22 -10.81
CA VAL A 53 0.44 17.60 -9.81
C VAL A 53 -0.36 17.02 -8.64
N PHE A 54 -1.39 17.71 -8.17
CA PHE A 54 -2.29 17.21 -7.12
C PHE A 54 -3.01 15.93 -7.55
N VAL A 55 -3.63 15.94 -8.74
CA VAL A 55 -4.32 14.76 -9.28
C VAL A 55 -3.36 13.59 -9.44
N PHE A 56 -2.18 13.84 -10.00
CA PHE A 56 -1.15 12.82 -10.21
C PHE A 56 -0.66 12.22 -8.89
N GLY A 57 -0.44 13.05 -7.86
CA GLY A 57 -0.06 12.61 -6.52
C GLY A 57 -1.10 11.67 -5.89
N ILE A 58 -2.38 12.01 -6.01
CA ILE A 58 -3.49 11.18 -5.53
C ILE A 58 -3.56 9.86 -6.29
N MET A 59 -3.45 9.87 -7.62
CA MET A 59 -3.48 8.65 -8.44
C MET A 59 -2.33 7.70 -8.11
N LEU A 60 -1.11 8.23 -7.92
CA LEU A 60 0.04 7.44 -7.48
C LEU A 60 -0.19 6.85 -6.09
N ALA A 61 -0.71 7.63 -5.16
CA ALA A 61 -1.02 7.17 -3.81
C ALA A 61 -2.05 6.02 -3.85
N GLU A 62 -3.12 6.15 -4.62
CA GLU A 62 -4.11 5.10 -4.81
C GLU A 62 -3.49 3.82 -5.39
N ARG A 63 -2.61 3.95 -6.39
CA ARG A 63 -1.91 2.81 -7.01
C ARG A 63 -1.00 2.09 -6.01
N ILE A 64 -0.29 2.83 -5.15
CA ILE A 64 0.55 2.26 -4.08
C ILE A 64 -0.34 1.51 -3.07
N HIS A 65 -1.46 2.10 -2.70
CA HIS A 65 -2.41 1.49 -1.76
C HIS A 65 -2.98 0.19 -2.31
N LYS A 66 -3.53 0.20 -3.54
CA LYS A 66 -4.09 -1.00 -4.21
C LYS A 66 -3.06 -2.13 -4.32
N LYS A 67 -1.84 -1.84 -4.79
CA LYS A 67 -0.76 -2.84 -4.89
C LYS A 67 -0.39 -3.42 -3.52
N THR A 68 -0.43 -2.61 -2.46
CA THR A 68 -0.13 -3.07 -1.10
C THR A 68 -1.24 -3.95 -0.56
N LEU A 69 -2.51 -3.56 -0.75
CA LEU A 69 -3.66 -4.37 -0.38
C LEU A 69 -3.66 -5.73 -1.08
N GLU A 70 -3.34 -5.77 -2.38
CA GLU A 70 -3.23 -7.01 -3.12
C GLU A 70 -2.14 -7.93 -2.57
N LYS A 71 -0.97 -7.38 -2.21
CA LYS A 71 0.11 -8.15 -1.58
C LYS A 71 -0.32 -8.70 -0.23
N MET A 72 -0.90 -7.87 0.63
CA MET A 72 -1.42 -8.32 1.93
C MET A 72 -2.51 -9.39 1.78
N ARG A 73 -3.41 -9.22 0.81
CA ARG A 73 -4.47 -10.20 0.54
C ARG A 73 -3.89 -11.54 0.08
N LYS A 74 -2.83 -11.54 -0.74
CA LYS A 74 -2.14 -12.77 -1.15
C LYS A 74 -1.47 -13.47 0.04
N LEU A 75 -0.79 -12.72 0.91
CA LEU A 75 -0.19 -13.21 2.15
C LEU A 75 -1.21 -13.86 3.10
N VAL A 76 -2.38 -13.24 3.25
CA VAL A 76 -3.45 -13.76 4.14
C VAL A 76 -4.18 -14.96 3.52
N LYS A 77 -4.37 -14.98 2.19
CA LYS A 77 -5.07 -16.07 1.50
C LYS A 77 -4.25 -17.36 1.39
N ASN A 78 -2.94 -17.26 1.12
CA ASN A 78 -2.06 -18.41 0.95
C ASN A 78 -0.79 -18.28 1.81
N PRO A 79 -0.92 -18.28 3.15
CA PRO A 79 0.24 -18.23 4.05
C PRO A 79 1.14 -19.47 3.88
N GLU A 80 0.54 -20.61 3.54
CA GLU A 80 1.21 -21.90 3.35
C GLU A 80 2.13 -21.90 2.13
N ALA A 81 1.74 -21.28 1.01
CA ALA A 81 2.58 -21.23 -0.19
C ALA A 81 3.87 -20.42 0.03
N GLU A 82 3.81 -19.37 0.87
CA GLU A 82 4.97 -18.53 1.19
C GLU A 82 5.90 -19.20 2.20
N MET A 83 5.33 -19.96 3.15
CA MET A 83 6.08 -20.71 4.14
C MET A 83 6.69 -21.99 3.57
N VAL A 84 5.94 -22.74 2.75
CA VAL A 84 6.46 -23.90 2.02
C VAL A 84 7.56 -23.43 1.09
N ALA A 85 7.38 -22.36 0.30
CA ALA A 85 8.45 -21.85 -0.55
C ALA A 85 9.71 -21.49 0.25
N ARG A 86 9.61 -20.76 1.38
CA ARG A 86 10.79 -20.37 2.16
C ARG A 86 11.39 -21.48 3.01
N GLY A 87 10.57 -22.35 3.61
CA GLY A 87 11.02 -23.54 4.34
C GLY A 87 11.68 -24.54 3.41
N TYR A 88 11.10 -24.77 2.23
CA TYR A 88 11.77 -25.48 1.14
C TYR A 88 13.08 -24.78 0.77
N PHE A 89 13.10 -23.48 0.45
CA PHE A 89 14.33 -22.80 0.03
C PHE A 89 15.42 -22.73 1.12
N ALA A 90 15.06 -22.65 2.39
CA ALA A 90 16.02 -22.64 3.51
C ALA A 90 16.62 -24.03 3.75
N VAL A 91 15.79 -25.09 3.75
CA VAL A 91 16.26 -26.48 3.94
C VAL A 91 16.98 -27.01 2.69
N LEU A 92 16.59 -26.58 1.49
CA LEU A 92 17.15 -27.09 0.23
C LEU A 92 18.41 -26.35 -0.23
N LYS A 93 18.60 -25.08 0.17
CA LYS A 93 19.84 -24.34 -0.15
C LYS A 93 21.06 -25.00 0.50
N ASP A 94 20.87 -25.69 1.62
CA ASP A 94 21.95 -26.34 2.37
C ASP A 94 22.16 -27.81 1.95
N LEU A 95 21.25 -28.43 1.19
CA LEU A 95 21.28 -29.89 0.96
C LEU A 95 21.12 -30.36 -0.50
N TYR A 96 20.57 -29.57 -1.44
CA TYR A 96 20.22 -30.10 -2.77
C TYR A 96 20.41 -29.13 -3.95
N THR A 97 20.91 -29.64 -5.07
CA THR A 97 20.95 -28.96 -6.38
C THR A 97 19.55 -28.88 -7.00
N LYS A 98 19.24 -27.77 -7.70
CA LYS A 98 17.91 -27.41 -8.24
C LYS A 98 17.15 -28.54 -8.95
N ASP A 99 17.83 -29.40 -9.71
CA ASP A 99 17.18 -30.43 -10.52
C ASP A 99 16.68 -31.63 -9.69
N HIS A 100 17.36 -31.93 -8.59
CA HIS A 100 17.00 -33.04 -7.70
C HIS A 100 15.73 -32.74 -6.88
N LEU A 101 15.46 -31.44 -6.71
CA LEU A 101 14.39 -30.84 -5.93
C LEU A 101 13.03 -30.91 -6.64
N ILE A 102 13.04 -30.66 -7.95
CA ILE A 102 11.85 -30.77 -8.81
C ILE A 102 11.36 -32.23 -8.86
N ARG A 103 12.28 -33.19 -8.91
CA ARG A 103 11.97 -34.62 -8.99
C ARG A 103 11.26 -35.15 -7.74
N ARG A 104 11.68 -34.73 -6.53
CA ARG A 104 11.07 -35.21 -5.28
C ARG A 104 9.70 -34.59 -4.98
N MET A 105 9.48 -33.32 -5.33
CA MET A 105 8.15 -32.70 -5.20
C MET A 105 7.06 -33.43 -6.01
N LEU A 106 7.46 -34.10 -7.08
CA LEU A 106 6.57 -34.86 -7.95
C LEU A 106 6.33 -36.30 -7.48
N THR A 107 7.16 -36.84 -6.57
CA THR A 107 7.14 -38.28 -6.23
C THR A 107 6.79 -38.62 -4.79
N GLU A 108 6.91 -37.68 -3.83
CA GLU A 108 6.57 -37.98 -2.42
C GLU A 108 5.10 -37.64 -2.09
N PRO A 109 4.36 -38.54 -1.41
CA PRO A 109 2.98 -38.30 -1.01
C PRO A 109 2.92 -37.24 0.11
N GLN A 110 2.03 -36.25 -0.06
CA GLN A 110 1.82 -35.18 0.92
C GLN A 110 1.04 -35.72 2.13
N ILE A 111 1.74 -36.11 3.19
CA ILE A 111 1.14 -36.45 4.49
C ILE A 111 0.97 -35.15 5.28
N GLU A 112 -0.26 -34.79 5.67
CA GLU A 112 -0.51 -33.61 6.53
C GLU A 112 0.04 -33.85 7.94
N ASP A 113 1.19 -33.25 8.22
CA ASP A 113 1.87 -33.33 9.52
C ASP A 113 1.03 -32.69 10.65
N PRO A 114 0.85 -33.36 11.82
CA PRO A 114 0.12 -32.79 12.97
C PRO A 114 0.64 -31.43 13.45
N VAL A 115 1.91 -31.10 13.20
CA VAL A 115 2.49 -29.77 13.49
C VAL A 115 1.87 -28.69 12.62
N ILE A 116 1.67 -28.96 11.32
CA ILE A 116 1.05 -28.06 10.36
C ILE A 116 -0.42 -27.80 10.76
N LYS A 117 -1.12 -28.83 11.24
CA LYS A 117 -2.52 -28.72 11.69
C LYS A 117 -2.69 -27.80 12.91
N ARG A 118 -1.72 -27.81 13.85
CA ARG A 118 -1.71 -26.87 14.98
C ARG A 118 -1.43 -25.43 14.53
N GLU A 119 -0.50 -25.23 13.60
CA GLU A 119 -0.23 -23.89 13.06
C GLU A 119 -1.43 -23.33 12.26
N LYS A 120 -2.14 -24.14 11.48
CA LYS A 120 -3.39 -23.74 10.79
C LYS A 120 -4.43 -23.18 11.77
N LYS A 121 -4.59 -23.81 12.94
CA LYS A 121 -5.53 -23.35 13.98
C LYS A 121 -5.12 -22.00 14.60
N THR A 122 -3.82 -21.75 14.75
CA THR A 122 -3.32 -20.45 15.23
C THR A 122 -3.46 -19.35 14.18
N VAL A 123 -3.27 -19.66 12.89
CA VAL A 123 -3.46 -18.70 11.79
C VAL A 123 -4.94 -18.35 11.61
N SER A 124 -5.85 -19.34 11.70
CA SER A 124 -7.29 -19.09 11.62
C SER A 124 -7.80 -18.27 12.81
N ALA A 125 -7.27 -18.51 14.01
CA ALA A 125 -7.55 -17.68 15.19
C ALA A 125 -7.03 -16.23 15.01
N ALA A 126 -5.88 -16.06 14.35
CA ALA A 126 -5.29 -14.75 14.06
C ALA A 126 -5.94 -14.01 12.87
N ALA A 127 -6.81 -14.65 12.10
CA ALA A 127 -7.43 -14.08 10.90
C ALA A 127 -8.13 -12.73 11.18
N ARG A 128 -8.86 -12.63 12.30
CA ARG A 128 -9.52 -11.37 12.71
C ARG A 128 -8.53 -10.23 12.97
N PHE A 129 -7.33 -10.53 13.48
CA PHE A 129 -6.29 -9.52 13.68
C PHE A 129 -5.69 -9.06 12.34
N PHE A 130 -5.60 -9.95 11.36
CA PHE A 130 -5.15 -9.58 10.01
C PHE A 130 -6.19 -8.70 9.29
N GLU A 131 -7.48 -8.97 9.46
CA GLU A 131 -8.57 -8.11 8.97
C GLU A 131 -8.55 -6.73 9.63
N ALA A 132 -8.35 -6.68 10.95
CA ALA A 132 -8.21 -5.42 11.67
C ALA A 132 -7.00 -4.59 11.18
N ARG A 133 -5.84 -5.24 10.95
CA ARG A 133 -4.65 -4.58 10.37
C ARG A 133 -4.89 -4.08 8.94
N TYR A 134 -5.70 -4.77 8.15
CA TYR A 134 -6.12 -4.34 6.82
C TYR A 134 -7.01 -3.10 6.88
N ALA A 135 -8.01 -3.09 7.77
CA ALA A 135 -8.87 -1.94 8.00
C ALA A 135 -8.08 -0.72 8.53
N ALA A 136 -7.08 -0.96 9.38
CA ALA A 136 -6.16 0.08 9.86
C ALA A 136 -5.34 0.70 8.72
N LEU A 137 -4.88 -0.08 7.73
CA LEU A 137 -4.18 0.48 6.56
C LEU A 137 -5.11 1.38 5.73
N LYS A 138 -6.33 0.90 5.46
CA LYS A 138 -7.35 1.63 4.72
C LYS A 138 -7.64 2.99 5.34
N THR A 139 -7.88 3.00 6.66
CA THR A 139 -8.14 4.22 7.43
C THR A 139 -6.93 5.15 7.48
N ARG A 140 -5.73 4.62 7.76
CA ARG A 140 -4.50 5.43 7.81
C ARG A 140 -4.17 6.08 6.48
N THR A 141 -4.26 5.33 5.36
CA THR A 141 -4.06 5.90 4.02
C THR A 141 -5.09 6.98 3.71
N ARG A 142 -6.37 6.74 4.05
CA ARG A 142 -7.43 7.73 3.88
C ARG A 142 -7.13 9.03 4.64
N ILE A 143 -6.71 8.93 5.91
CA ILE A 143 -6.36 10.09 6.73
C ILE A 143 -5.21 10.88 6.10
N VAL A 144 -4.12 10.21 5.72
CA VAL A 144 -2.95 10.87 5.12
C VAL A 144 -3.33 11.59 3.83
N ILE A 145 -4.09 10.95 2.95
CA ILE A 145 -4.56 11.59 1.71
C ILE A 145 -5.44 12.79 2.03
N THR A 146 -6.41 12.66 2.93
CA THR A 146 -7.28 13.79 3.28
C THR A 146 -6.52 14.96 3.89
N ALA A 147 -5.62 14.70 4.84
CA ALA A 147 -4.85 15.75 5.52
C ALA A 147 -3.91 16.46 4.54
N THR A 148 -3.20 15.69 3.71
CA THR A 148 -2.27 16.27 2.73
C THR A 148 -3.04 17.05 1.66
N SER A 149 -4.15 16.52 1.19
CA SER A 149 -4.94 17.21 0.18
C SER A 149 -5.58 18.50 0.69
N ILE A 150 -6.08 18.53 1.93
CA ILE A 150 -6.57 19.77 2.56
C ILE A 150 -5.42 20.79 2.67
N SER A 151 -4.23 20.32 3.05
CA SER A 151 -3.03 21.17 3.18
C SER A 151 -2.59 21.79 1.85
N ILE A 152 -2.84 21.13 0.72
CA ILE A 152 -2.57 21.68 -0.63
C ILE A 152 -3.69 22.61 -1.07
N MET A 153 -4.94 22.19 -0.86
CA MET A 153 -6.12 22.90 -1.32
C MET A 153 -6.29 24.27 -0.66
N LEU A 154 -6.00 24.38 0.64
CA LEU A 154 -6.17 25.63 1.41
C LEU A 154 -5.30 26.77 0.84
N PRO A 155 -3.97 26.62 0.71
CA PRO A 155 -3.14 27.62 0.05
C PRO A 155 -3.62 27.93 -1.37
N HIS A 156 -3.98 26.90 -2.14
CA HIS A 156 -4.46 27.11 -3.51
C HIS A 156 -5.73 27.96 -3.58
N LEU A 157 -6.69 27.70 -2.71
CA LEU A 157 -7.95 28.43 -2.59
C LEU A 157 -7.75 29.89 -2.18
N VAL A 158 -6.92 30.11 -1.14
CA VAL A 158 -6.64 31.44 -0.61
C VAL A 158 -5.89 32.29 -1.64
N VAL A 159 -4.92 31.69 -2.33
CA VAL A 159 -3.99 32.39 -3.22
C VAL A 159 -4.61 32.64 -4.60
N LEU A 160 -5.33 31.67 -5.17
CA LEU A 160 -5.76 31.75 -6.57
C LEU A 160 -7.18 32.30 -6.75
N ARG A 161 -8.02 32.22 -5.71
CA ARG A 161 -9.46 32.54 -5.76
C ARG A 161 -10.18 31.90 -6.95
N ASP A 162 -9.69 30.75 -7.41
CA ASP A 162 -10.19 30.03 -8.58
C ASP A 162 -11.17 28.95 -8.13
N VAL A 163 -12.46 29.26 -8.24
CA VAL A 163 -13.56 28.39 -7.83
C VAL A 163 -13.60 27.12 -8.68
N VAL A 164 -13.23 27.19 -9.97
CA VAL A 164 -13.29 26.04 -10.88
C VAL A 164 -12.20 25.03 -10.52
N ALA A 165 -10.97 25.50 -10.31
CA ALA A 165 -9.86 24.65 -9.87
C ALA A 165 -10.15 24.00 -8.51
N ALA A 166 -10.79 24.74 -7.60
CA ALA A 166 -11.20 24.21 -6.30
C ALA A 166 -12.21 23.07 -6.42
N VAL A 167 -13.26 23.25 -7.23
CA VAL A 167 -14.29 22.23 -7.45
C VAL A 167 -13.66 20.94 -8.03
N ILE A 168 -12.73 21.06 -8.97
CA ILE A 168 -12.00 19.91 -9.55
C ILE A 168 -11.20 19.18 -8.47
N MET A 169 -10.43 19.91 -7.65
CA MET A 169 -9.65 19.28 -6.57
C MET A 169 -10.52 18.57 -5.54
N ILE A 170 -11.65 19.17 -5.14
CA ILE A 170 -12.63 18.51 -4.25
C ILE A 170 -13.19 17.25 -4.92
N GLY A 171 -13.57 17.34 -6.20
CA GLY A 171 -14.11 16.22 -6.96
C GLY A 171 -13.15 15.03 -7.00
N VAL A 172 -11.88 15.28 -7.33
CA VAL A 172 -10.84 14.25 -7.36
C VAL A 172 -10.61 13.65 -5.98
N LEU A 173 -10.61 14.46 -4.92
CA LEU A 173 -10.49 13.98 -3.55
C LEU A 173 -11.67 13.08 -3.13
N LEU A 174 -12.90 13.45 -3.48
CA LEU A 174 -14.09 12.67 -3.16
C LEU A 174 -14.10 11.32 -3.91
N ILE A 175 -13.71 11.33 -5.19
CA ILE A 175 -13.56 10.10 -5.98
C ILE A 175 -12.51 9.19 -5.34
N ALA A 176 -11.33 9.72 -5.03
CA ALA A 176 -10.27 8.94 -4.38
C ALA A 176 -10.73 8.39 -3.01
N ARG A 177 -11.47 9.18 -2.22
CA ARG A 177 -12.00 8.75 -0.91
C ARG A 177 -13.07 7.67 -1.01
N LYS A 178 -13.84 7.62 -2.10
CA LYS A 178 -14.84 6.56 -2.36
C LYS A 178 -14.17 5.26 -2.80
N ILE A 179 -13.07 5.35 -3.56
CA ILE A 179 -12.35 4.18 -4.07
C ILE A 179 -11.47 3.55 -2.97
N LEU A 180 -10.94 4.36 -2.06
CA LEU A 180 -10.10 3.95 -0.93
C LEU A 180 -10.88 3.47 0.28
#